data_AF-A0A0F9UGU1-F1
#
_entry.id   AF-A0A0F9UGU1-F1
#
_cell.length_a   1.000
_cell.length_b   1.000
_cell.length_c   1.000
_cell.angle_alpha   90.00
_cell.angle_beta   90.00
_cell.angle_gamma   90.00
#
_symmetry.space_group_name_H-M   'P 1'
#
loop_
_entity.id
_entity.type
_entity.pdbx_description
1 polymer ?
#
loop_
_entity_poly.entity_id
_entity_poly.type
_entity_poly.pdbx_seq_one_letter_code
_entity_poly.pdbx_strand_id
1 'polypeptide(L)'
;MARKKIDLKTSILEVLTLMSEGNPGAANVLGQMMQKDPDTGLIKILHLDDMNIRGTQIWLGFKDHCGQDMERFMQAILDRDQQMVDEINSHVPGNHTEIAVTSNASFNR
;
A
#
# COMPACT_ATOMS: atom_id res chain seq x y z
N MET A 1 9.32 -6.82 13.30
CA MET A 1 8.62 -8.12 13.14
C MET A 1 8.20 -8.23 11.69
N ALA A 2 8.27 -9.41 11.07
CA ALA A 2 7.85 -9.60 9.68
C ALA A 2 6.33 -9.36 9.52
N ARG A 3 5.91 -8.82 8.36
CA ARG A 3 4.50 -8.51 8.09
C ARG A 3 3.63 -9.77 8.08
N LYS A 4 2.41 -9.65 8.62
CA LYS A 4 1.42 -10.74 8.56
C LYS A 4 0.96 -10.97 7.12
N LYS A 5 0.91 -12.25 6.72
CA LYS A 5 0.41 -12.69 5.42
C LYS A 5 -1.07 -12.34 5.27
N ILE A 6 -1.44 -11.85 4.09
CA ILE A 6 -2.83 -11.82 3.62
C ILE A 6 -3.10 -13.12 2.87
N ASP A 7 -4.12 -13.86 3.30
CA ASP A 7 -4.57 -15.09 2.63
C ASP A 7 -5.93 -14.87 1.97
N LEU A 8 -6.31 -15.73 1.03
CA LEU A 8 -7.60 -15.65 0.32
C LEU A 8 -8.81 -15.80 1.27
N LYS A 9 -8.59 -16.32 2.49
CA LYS A 9 -9.60 -16.47 3.53
C LYS A 9 -9.72 -15.25 4.45
N THR A 10 -8.79 -14.29 4.35
CA THR A 10 -8.78 -13.07 5.15
C THR A 10 -9.97 -12.20 4.74
N SER A 11 -10.79 -11.80 5.71
CA SER A 11 -11.93 -10.90 5.42
C SER A 11 -11.43 -9.55 4.90
N ILE A 12 -12.22 -8.87 4.07
CA ILE A 12 -11.84 -7.54 3.54
C ILE A 12 -11.48 -6.57 4.68
N LEU A 13 -12.24 -6.58 5.78
CA LEU A 13 -11.96 -5.74 6.95
C LEU A 13 -10.60 -6.06 7.59
N GLU A 14 -10.25 -7.34 7.67
CA GLU A 14 -8.95 -7.77 8.19
C GLU A 14 -7.81 -7.39 7.22
N VAL A 15 -8.02 -7.49 5.90
CA VAL A 15 -7.07 -6.99 4.90
C VAL A 15 -6.80 -5.51 5.11
N LEU A 16 -7.85 -4.68 5.20
CA LEU A 16 -7.72 -3.24 5.43
C LEU A 16 -6.98 -2.94 6.73
N THR A 17 -7.26 -3.71 7.79
CA THR A 17 -6.59 -3.57 9.09
C THR A 17 -5.10 -3.90 8.98
N LEU A 18 -4.75 -5.03 8.34
CA LEU A 18 -3.37 -5.47 8.13
C LEU A 18 -2.57 -4.51 7.24
N MET A 19 -3.20 -3.98 6.20
CA MET A 19 -2.58 -3.01 5.28
C MET A 19 -2.41 -1.64 5.93
N SER A 20 -3.29 -1.25 6.86
CA SER A 20 -3.16 0.02 7.57
C SER A 20 -2.02 0.06 8.58
N GLU A 21 -1.59 -1.09 9.11
CA GLU A 21 -0.59 -1.19 10.20
C GLU A 21 -0.86 -0.23 11.37
N GLY A 22 -2.13 0.07 11.66
CA GLY A 22 -2.54 1.00 12.70
C GLY A 22 -2.38 2.49 12.35
N ASN A 23 -1.95 2.83 11.13
CA ASN A 23 -1.89 4.20 10.62
C ASN A 23 -3.29 4.66 10.16
N PRO A 24 -3.90 5.69 10.81
CA PRO A 24 -5.24 6.16 10.45
C PRO A 24 -5.31 6.80 9.05
N GLY A 25 -4.22 7.43 8.59
CA GLY A 25 -4.13 7.99 7.24
C GLY A 25 -4.16 6.89 6.18
N ALA A 26 -3.42 5.80 6.41
CA ALA A 26 -3.45 4.63 5.53
C ALA A 26 -4.84 3.98 5.50
N ALA A 27 -5.48 3.78 6.67
CA ALA A 27 -6.83 3.24 6.75
C ALA A 27 -7.85 4.09 5.97
N ASN A 28 -7.74 5.42 6.07
CA ASN A 28 -8.59 6.34 5.31
C ASN A 28 -8.36 6.24 3.80
N VAL A 29 -7.10 6.17 3.34
CA VAL A 29 -6.76 6.01 1.91
C VAL A 29 -7.32 4.70 1.35
N LEU A 30 -7.13 3.59 2.07
CA LEU A 30 -7.66 2.29 1.68
C LEU A 30 -9.19 2.29 1.59
N GLY A 31 -9.87 2.94 2.55
CA GLY A 31 -11.32 3.11 2.52
C GLY A 31 -11.80 3.92 1.31
N GLN A 32 -11.13 5.03 0.99
CA GLN A 32 -11.44 5.84 -0.18
C GLN A 32 -11.22 5.06 -1.49
N MET A 33 -10.17 4.25 -1.58
CA MET A 33 -9.90 3.40 -2.74
C MET A 33 -11.03 2.38 -2.96
N MET A 34 -11.49 1.72 -1.89
CA MET A 34 -12.63 0.79 -1.94
C MET A 34 -13.95 1.46 -2.32
N GLN A 35 -14.15 2.72 -1.92
CA GLN A 35 -15.35 3.49 -2.28
C GLN A 35 -15.32 3.96 -3.74
N LYS A 36 -14.14 4.39 -4.22
CA LYS A 36 -13.98 4.92 -5.57
C LYS A 36 -14.02 3.81 -6.63
N ASP A 37 -13.54 2.62 -6.29
CA ASP A 37 -13.50 1.47 -7.18
C ASP A 37 -13.96 0.20 -6.43
N PRO A 38 -15.28 0.01 -6.24
CA PRO A 38 -15.81 -1.12 -5.46
C PRO A 38 -15.50 -2.49 -6.07
N ASP A 39 -15.32 -2.55 -7.40
CA ASP A 39 -15.14 -3.80 -8.14
C ASP A 39 -13.68 -4.26 -8.12
N THR A 40 -12.72 -3.34 -8.22
CA THR A 40 -11.29 -3.68 -8.34
C THR A 40 -10.38 -3.02 -7.31
N GLY A 41 -10.93 -2.24 -6.38
CA GLY A 41 -10.18 -1.59 -5.29
C GLY A 41 -9.40 -2.59 -4.45
N LEU A 42 -9.98 -3.76 -4.14
CA LEU A 42 -9.28 -4.82 -3.41
C LEU A 42 -8.04 -5.33 -4.17
N ILE A 43 -8.12 -5.45 -5.50
CA ILE A 43 -6.99 -5.90 -6.33
C ILE A 43 -5.84 -4.90 -6.23
N LYS A 44 -6.13 -3.59 -6.26
CA LYS A 44 -5.12 -2.53 -6.09
C LYS A 44 -4.48 -2.57 -4.70
N ILE A 45 -5.25 -2.89 -3.66
CA ILE A 45 -4.72 -3.09 -2.30
C ILE A 45 -3.78 -4.30 -2.25
N LEU A 46 -4.09 -5.39 -2.96
CA LEU A 46 -3.19 -6.54 -3.06
C LEU A 46 -1.92 -6.20 -3.87
N HIS A 47 -2.00 -5.32 -4.86
CA HIS A 47 -0.81 -4.80 -5.53
C HIS A 47 0.09 -4.00 -4.59
N LEU A 48 -0.49 -3.14 -3.73
CA LEU A 48 0.29 -2.46 -2.68
C LEU A 48 1.01 -3.46 -1.78
N ASP A 49 0.35 -4.56 -1.41
CA ASP A 49 0.99 -5.62 -0.62
C ASP A 49 2.17 -6.25 -1.34
N ASP A 50 2.00 -6.58 -2.63
CA ASP A 50 3.06 -7.13 -3.49
C ASP A 50 4.19 -6.12 -3.80
N MET A 51 3.94 -4.82 -3.60
CA MET A 51 4.96 -3.75 -3.62
C MET A 51 5.61 -3.53 -2.25
N ASN A 52 5.21 -4.28 -1.23
CA ASN A 52 5.62 -4.06 0.15
C ASN A 52 5.27 -2.68 0.71
N ILE A 53 4.17 -2.10 0.23
CA ILE A 53 3.68 -0.77 0.63
C ILE A 53 2.51 -0.97 1.59
N ARG A 54 2.77 -0.78 2.90
CA ARG A 54 1.75 -0.79 3.95
C ARG A 54 1.90 0.38 4.91
N GLY A 55 0.87 0.64 5.70
CA GLY A 55 0.88 1.65 6.76
C GLY A 55 1.30 3.02 6.24
N THR A 56 2.31 3.62 6.90
CA THR A 56 2.80 4.97 6.55
C THR A 56 3.24 5.08 5.09
N GLN A 57 3.73 4.02 4.46
CA GLN A 57 4.14 4.04 3.05
C GLN A 57 2.96 4.33 2.11
N ILE A 58 1.76 3.82 2.43
CA ILE A 58 0.53 4.13 1.69
C ILE A 58 0.24 5.63 1.76
N TRP A 59 0.38 6.23 2.95
CA TRP A 59 0.15 7.65 3.14
C TRP A 59 1.16 8.51 2.38
N LEU A 60 2.45 8.15 2.40
CA LEU A 60 3.50 8.86 1.64
C LEU A 60 3.24 8.80 0.13
N GLY A 61 2.94 7.61 -0.41
CA GLY A 61 2.63 7.45 -1.84
C GLY A 61 1.38 8.23 -2.26
N PHE A 62 0.33 8.19 -1.45
CA PHE A 62 -0.91 8.93 -1.74
C PHE A 62 -0.74 10.45 -1.61
N LYS A 63 -0.19 10.93 -0.49
CA LYS A 63 -0.13 12.35 -0.19
C LYS A 63 1.03 13.04 -0.90
N ASP A 64 2.25 12.55 -0.69
CA ASP A 64 3.46 13.29 -1.06
C ASP A 64 3.78 13.07 -2.54
N HIS A 65 3.73 11.81 -3.02
CA HIS A 65 3.98 11.51 -4.43
C HIS A 65 2.79 11.89 -5.34
N CYS A 66 1.58 11.47 -4.98
CA CYS A 66 0.39 11.66 -5.82
C CYS A 66 -0.39 12.95 -5.54
N GLY A 67 -0.01 13.75 -4.54
CA GLY A 67 -0.68 15.01 -4.22
C GLY A 67 -2.10 14.84 -3.69
N GLN A 68 -2.38 13.72 -3.02
CA GLN A 68 -3.72 13.33 -2.54
C GLN A 68 -4.75 13.08 -3.66
N ASP A 69 -4.29 12.82 -4.89
CA ASP A 69 -5.14 12.40 -6.00
C ASP A 69 -5.28 10.87 -6.02
N MET A 70 -6.50 10.38 -5.77
CA MET A 70 -6.77 8.94 -5.72
C MET A 70 -6.66 8.26 -7.10
N GLU A 71 -6.98 8.94 -8.20
CA GLU A 71 -6.84 8.36 -9.55
C GLU A 71 -5.37 8.19 -9.89
N ARG A 72 -4.58 9.24 -9.64
CA ARG A 72 -3.14 9.19 -9.83
C ARG A 72 -2.50 8.11 -8.96
N PHE A 73 -2.93 7.97 -7.71
CA PHE A 73 -2.42 6.95 -6.80
C PHE A 73 -2.79 5.54 -7.27
N MET A 74 -4.04 5.30 -7.66
CA MET A 74 -4.47 4.02 -8.21
C MET A 74 -3.71 3.66 -9.50
N GLN A 75 -3.44 4.64 -10.35
CA GLN A 75 -2.67 4.45 -11.58
C GLN A 75 -1.20 4.12 -11.27
N ALA A 76 -0.57 4.86 -10.35
CA ALA A 76 0.81 4.60 -9.92
C ALA A 76 1.01 3.19 -9.33
N ILE A 77 -0.01 2.67 -8.62
CA ILE A 77 -0.01 1.29 -8.12
C ILE A 77 -0.03 0.29 -9.28
N LEU A 78 -0.90 0.50 -10.28
CA LEU A 78 -1.02 -0.41 -11.42
C LEU A 78 0.25 -0.39 -12.29
N ASP A 79 0.82 0.80 -12.50
CA ASP A 79 2.02 1.00 -13.29
C ASP A 79 3.30 0.58 -12.56
N ARG A 80 3.19 0.20 -11.28
CA ARG A 80 4.34 -0.09 -10.39
C ARG A 80 5.36 1.05 -10.42
N ASP A 81 4.88 2.28 -10.23
CA ASP A 81 5.67 3.49 -10.42
C ASP A 81 6.95 3.48 -9.57
N GLN A 82 8.10 3.46 -10.25
CA GLN A 82 9.42 3.46 -9.60
C GLN A 82 9.67 4.76 -8.83
N GLN A 83 9.17 5.91 -9.31
CA GLN A 83 9.36 7.18 -8.62
C GLN A 83 8.60 7.21 -7.29
N MET A 84 7.38 6.64 -7.27
CA MET A 84 6.62 6.48 -6.03
C MET A 84 7.38 5.60 -5.04
N VAL A 85 7.95 4.48 -5.49
CA VAL A 85 8.74 3.57 -4.66
C VAL A 85 9.99 4.25 -4.10
N ASP A 86 10.74 4.98 -4.94
CA ASP A 86 11.96 5.68 -4.55
C ASP A 86 11.65 6.79 -3.53
N GLU A 87 10.58 7.56 -3.76
CA GLU A 87 10.14 8.62 -2.87
C GLU A 87 9.71 8.07 -1.51
N ILE A 88 8.91 6.99 -1.49
CA ILE A 88 8.55 6.29 -0.24
C ILE A 88 9.82 5.87 0.50
N ASN A 89 10.75 5.18 -0.17
CA ASN A 89 11.97 4.67 0.46
C ASN A 89 12.89 5.79 0.97
N SER A 90 12.86 6.98 0.37
CA SER A 90 13.65 8.14 0.83
C SER A 90 13.13 8.78 2.12
N HIS A 91 11.82 8.66 2.39
CA HIS A 91 11.16 9.28 3.55
C HIS A 91 10.90 8.31 4.70
N VAL A 92 10.97 7.01 4.44
CA VAL A 92 10.73 5.98 5.44
C VAL A 92 11.87 6.00 6.48
N PRO A 93 11.59 6.31 7.76
CA PRO A 93 12.60 6.26 8.80
C PRO A 93 13.09 4.81 8.98
N GLY A 94 14.37 4.63 9.35
CA GLY A 94 15.06 3.33 9.46
C GLY A 94 14.46 2.29 10.44
N ASN A 95 13.25 2.53 10.95
CA ASN A 95 12.48 1.62 11.80
C ASN A 95 11.48 0.77 11.01
N HIS A 96 11.27 1.03 9.71
CA HIS A 96 10.56 0.07 8.85
C HIS A 96 11.53 -1.03 8.41
N THR A 97 11.18 -2.27 8.75
CA THR A 97 11.97 -3.45 8.40
C THR A 97 11.85 -3.85 6.93
N GLU A 98 10.89 -3.26 6.21
CA GLU A 98 10.42 -3.71 4.91
C GLU A 98 10.37 -2.52 3.93
N ILE A 99 11.22 -2.56 2.89
CA ILE A 99 11.35 -1.51 1.87
C ILE A 99 10.32 -1.71 0.75
N ALA A 100 9.81 -0.61 0.20
CA ALA A 100 8.92 -0.65 -0.96
C ALA A 100 9.69 -1.12 -2.20
N VAL A 101 9.03 -1.88 -3.07
CA VAL A 101 9.57 -2.42 -4.32
C VAL A 101 8.52 -2.33 -5.43
N THR A 102 8.96 -2.37 -6.69
CA THR A 102 8.03 -2.33 -7.84
C THR A 102 7.38 -3.69 -8.12
N SER A 103 7.98 -4.80 -7.69
CA SER A 103 7.42 -6.14 -7.81
C SER A 103 8.17 -7.14 -6.94
N ASN A 104 7.60 -8.34 -6.77
CA ASN A 104 8.25 -9.46 -6.10
C ASN A 104 8.75 -9.09 -4.71
N ALA A 105 7.97 -8.29 -3.95
CA ALA A 105 8.19 -8.15 -2.52
C ALA A 105 8.34 -9.56 -1.97
N SER A 106 9.54 -9.86 -1.49
CA SER A 106 10.07 -11.21 -1.42
C SER A 106 9.05 -12.16 -0.77
N PHE A 107 8.50 -13.06 -1.58
CA PHE A 107 7.82 -14.26 -1.07
C PHE A 107 8.80 -15.19 -0.34
N ASN A 108 10.11 -14.90 -0.39
CA ASN A 108 11.14 -15.55 0.41
C ASN A 108 11.02 -15.11 1.88
N ARG A 109 10.30 -15.96 2.60
CA ARG A 109 10.22 -16.05 4.05
C ARG A 109 11.33 -16.91 4.60
#